data_AF-A0A3B3BXV7-F1
#
_entry.id   AF-A0A3B3BXV7-F1
#
_cell.length_a   1.000
_cell.length_b   1.000
_cell.length_c   1.000
_cell.angle_alpha   90.00
_cell.angle_beta   90.00
_cell.angle_gamma   90.00
#
_symmetry.space_group_name_H-M   'P 1'
#
loop_
_entity.id
_entity.type
_entity.pdbx_description
1 polymer ?
#
loop_
_entity_poly.entity_id
_entity_poly.type
_entity_poly.pdbx_seq_one_letter_code
_entity_poly.pdbx_strand_id
1 'polypeptide(L)'
;EPARLLTHSSRADVITGPERRADQSESDSVETRLNPLKIQMLSKNLHEQIFRGVVPEFSEEAVQRSISHLQKHQLWGKEASLLPDVELKLPQMYGKNIDEHFRILAEKQSLPYLEAVTRLLQAELPSMPQEWSWEVGWTRYGPNGETQKVDFPAESVLVFDVEVCMTEGRCPTLAVALSPTNWYSWCSKRLIEERYSWSNQLSLAELIPLETPLNSSRPPGGQWKERLVVGHNVSFDRSHIKEQYLLKGSKVRFLDTMSLHMAISGLTGFQRILWMANKLGKKKGVQEVKEHIKKTGQKRDGPMIGSWDWVNISSINNLADVHDLYVGGPPLQKEAREIFIKGNMTDVRNNFQELMQYCALDVQATHRVFTEQMPLFMERCPHPVTFAGMLEMGVSYLPVNQNWGRYLEDSQDVYDELQREMKKSLMTLADDACQLLQDSRSEMFCSGFSHKGPRLHLWFVCL
;
A
#
# COMPACT_ATOMS: atom_id res chain seq x y z
N GLU A 1 28.12 -38.80 16.79
CA GLU A 1 27.06 -39.44 17.60
C GLU A 1 25.82 -38.57 17.59
N PRO A 2 24.64 -39.11 17.27
CA PRO A 2 23.45 -38.31 16.96
C PRO A 2 22.54 -38.11 18.18
N ALA A 3 22.13 -36.87 18.42
CA ALA A 3 21.17 -36.50 19.46
C ALA A 3 19.74 -36.43 18.90
N ARG A 4 19.03 -37.53 19.09
CA ARG A 4 17.58 -37.72 19.35
C ARG A 4 16.60 -36.64 18.87
N LEU A 5 15.86 -37.00 17.82
CA LEU A 5 14.48 -36.55 17.57
C LEU A 5 13.56 -37.03 18.71
N LEU A 6 12.77 -36.11 19.29
CA LEU A 6 11.64 -36.42 20.15
C LEU A 6 10.35 -36.19 19.34
N THR A 7 9.78 -37.28 18.86
CA THR A 7 8.40 -37.37 18.37
C THR A 7 7.50 -37.76 19.53
N HIS A 8 6.67 -36.83 20.03
CA HIS A 8 5.61 -37.19 20.97
C HIS A 8 4.31 -37.47 20.22
N SER A 9 4.08 -38.76 20.00
CA SER A 9 2.75 -39.36 19.86
C SER A 9 2.20 -39.58 21.26
N SER A 10 1.02 -39.05 21.57
CA SER A 10 0.26 -39.46 22.76
C SER A 10 -1.19 -39.67 22.36
N ARG A 11 -1.54 -40.97 22.27
CA ARG A 11 -2.89 -41.51 22.41
C ARG A 11 -3.58 -40.87 23.62
N ALA A 12 -4.80 -40.40 23.43
CA ALA A 12 -5.68 -40.05 24.53
C ALA A 12 -6.34 -41.33 25.06
N ASP A 13 -6.03 -41.68 26.31
CA ASP A 13 -6.68 -42.74 27.06
C ASP A 13 -8.10 -42.30 27.45
N VAL A 14 -9.07 -43.16 27.16
CA VAL A 14 -10.46 -43.03 27.60
C VAL A 14 -10.53 -43.46 29.06
N ILE A 15 -10.73 -42.50 29.97
CA ILE A 15 -11.05 -42.75 31.37
C ILE A 15 -12.56 -42.61 31.55
N THR A 16 -13.23 -43.75 31.75
CA THR A 16 -14.62 -43.83 32.18
C THR A 16 -14.71 -43.63 33.70
N GLY A 17 -15.54 -42.68 34.13
CA GLY A 17 -15.87 -42.37 35.52
C GLY A 17 -17.34 -41.93 35.64
N PRO A 18 -17.97 -42.08 36.82
CA PRO A 18 -19.27 -42.73 36.95
C PRO A 18 -20.48 -41.84 36.65
N GLU A 19 -21.54 -42.49 36.15
CA GLU A 19 -22.89 -41.95 36.03
C GLU A 19 -23.36 -41.36 37.37
N ARG A 20 -23.51 -40.04 37.42
CA ARG A 20 -24.37 -39.37 38.40
C ARG A 20 -25.63 -38.93 37.69
N ARG A 21 -26.74 -39.63 37.98
CA ARG A 21 -28.08 -39.09 37.83
C ARG A 21 -28.14 -37.81 38.67
N ALA A 22 -28.23 -36.68 37.99
CA ALA A 22 -28.59 -35.40 38.58
C ALA A 22 -30.04 -35.11 38.20
N ASP A 23 -30.80 -34.76 39.23
CA ASP A 23 -32.21 -34.47 39.22
C ASP A 23 -32.64 -33.50 38.12
N GLN A 24 -33.86 -33.73 37.66
CA GLN A 24 -34.69 -32.72 37.00
C GLN A 24 -34.88 -31.54 37.95
N SER A 25 -34.17 -30.44 37.68
CA SER A 25 -34.59 -29.11 38.11
C SER A 25 -34.96 -28.32 36.85
N GLU A 26 -36.26 -28.15 36.62
CA GLU A 26 -36.80 -27.06 35.81
C GLU A 26 -36.29 -25.72 36.39
N SER A 27 -35.42 -25.01 35.66
CA SER A 27 -35.22 -23.58 35.86
C SER A 27 -34.53 -22.95 34.66
N ASP A 28 -35.27 -22.04 34.00
CA ASP A 28 -34.86 -21.09 32.96
C ASP A 28 -34.31 -21.65 31.65
N SER A 29 -35.22 -21.99 30.73
CA SER A 29 -34.92 -21.94 29.31
C SER A 29 -34.47 -20.52 28.97
N VAL A 30 -33.17 -20.32 28.74
CA VAL A 30 -32.63 -19.08 28.16
C VAL A 30 -33.29 -18.94 26.78
N GLU A 31 -34.39 -18.21 26.70
CA GLU A 31 -35.14 -18.02 25.45
C GLU A 31 -34.20 -17.43 24.40
N THR A 32 -33.94 -18.21 23.36
CA THR A 32 -33.21 -17.75 22.19
C THR A 32 -33.88 -16.50 21.63
N ARG A 33 -33.13 -15.40 21.55
CA ARG A 33 -33.68 -14.12 21.11
C ARG A 33 -34.02 -14.18 19.64
N LEU A 34 -35.30 -14.02 19.32
CA LEU A 34 -35.81 -13.95 17.95
C LEU A 34 -36.43 -12.57 17.70
N ASN A 35 -36.30 -12.07 16.47
CA ASN A 35 -37.04 -10.89 16.04
C ASN A 35 -38.48 -11.25 15.58
N PRO A 36 -39.34 -10.27 15.23
CA PRO A 36 -40.70 -10.54 14.75
C PRO A 36 -40.78 -11.40 13.48
N LEU A 37 -39.68 -11.50 12.71
CA LEU A 37 -39.57 -12.33 11.50
C LEU A 37 -38.99 -13.73 11.81
N LYS A 38 -38.87 -14.11 13.08
CA LYS A 38 -38.28 -15.38 13.55
C LYS A 38 -36.81 -15.58 13.18
N ILE A 39 -36.09 -14.50 12.91
CA ILE A 39 -34.64 -14.53 12.70
C ILE A 39 -33.95 -14.53 14.06
N GLN A 40 -33.02 -15.47 14.26
CA GLN A 40 -32.22 -15.56 15.46
C GLN A 40 -31.28 -14.36 15.57
N MET A 41 -31.36 -13.69 16.72
CA MET A 41 -30.55 -12.52 17.07
C MET A 41 -29.37 -12.96 17.95
N LEU A 42 -28.46 -12.02 18.25
CA LEU A 42 -27.38 -12.26 19.20
C LEU A 42 -27.92 -12.77 20.54
N SER A 43 -27.22 -13.77 21.10
CA SER A 43 -27.48 -14.34 22.42
C SER A 43 -27.60 -13.25 23.48
N LYS A 44 -28.48 -13.47 24.47
CA LYS A 44 -28.84 -12.47 25.48
C LYS A 44 -27.61 -11.88 26.19
N ASN A 45 -26.66 -12.74 26.57
CA ASN A 45 -25.39 -12.37 27.19
C ASN A 45 -24.59 -11.34 26.37
N LEU A 46 -24.46 -11.54 25.05
CA LEU A 46 -23.75 -10.61 24.17
C LEU A 46 -24.55 -9.33 23.94
N HIS A 47 -25.87 -9.45 23.80
CA HIS A 47 -26.74 -8.30 23.59
C HIS A 47 -26.71 -7.33 24.78
N GLU A 48 -26.73 -7.85 26.00
CA GLU A 48 -26.62 -7.05 27.22
C GLU A 48 -25.27 -6.32 27.32
N GLN A 49 -24.18 -6.96 26.90
CA GLN A 49 -22.85 -6.34 26.92
C GLN A 49 -22.67 -5.26 25.83
N ILE A 50 -23.15 -5.52 24.61
CA ILE A 50 -22.96 -4.63 23.46
C ILE A 50 -23.96 -3.47 23.47
N PHE A 51 -25.24 -3.79 23.68
CA PHE A 51 -26.36 -2.83 23.58
C PHE A 51 -26.88 -2.38 24.94
N ARG A 52 -26.29 -2.84 26.04
CA ARG A 52 -26.61 -2.38 27.41
C ARG A 52 -28.10 -2.54 27.76
N GLY A 53 -28.70 -3.61 27.24
CA GLY A 53 -30.12 -3.92 27.49
C GLY A 53 -31.11 -3.05 26.71
N VAL A 54 -30.69 -2.28 25.71
CA VAL A 54 -31.60 -1.56 24.81
C VAL A 54 -32.52 -2.56 24.10
N VAL A 55 -33.83 -2.43 24.30
CA VAL A 55 -34.83 -3.26 23.63
C VAL A 55 -35.22 -2.59 22.32
N PRO A 56 -35.10 -3.27 21.17
CA PRO A 56 -35.52 -2.70 19.90
C PRO A 56 -37.05 -2.64 19.80
N GLU A 57 -37.56 -1.48 19.39
CA GLU A 57 -38.97 -1.29 19.03
C GLU A 57 -39.17 -1.57 17.53
N PHE A 58 -40.27 -2.23 17.19
CA PHE A 58 -40.59 -2.61 15.80
C PHE A 58 -41.92 -1.98 15.40
N SER A 59 -41.94 -1.24 14.28
CA SER A 59 -43.19 -0.78 13.66
C SER A 59 -43.91 -1.96 12.99
N GLU A 60 -45.21 -2.09 13.25
CA GLU A 60 -46.04 -3.11 12.63
C GLU A 60 -46.05 -3.00 11.10
N GLU A 61 -46.06 -1.78 10.56
CA GLU A 61 -46.02 -1.58 9.10
C GLU A 61 -44.69 -2.04 8.49
N ALA A 62 -43.57 -1.86 9.19
CA ALA A 62 -42.26 -2.35 8.74
C ALA A 62 -42.22 -3.87 8.75
N VAL A 63 -42.69 -4.51 9.83
CA VAL A 63 -42.76 -5.97 9.95
C VAL A 63 -43.64 -6.55 8.84
N GLN A 64 -44.83 -6.00 8.62
CA GLN A 64 -45.75 -6.49 7.60
C GLN A 64 -45.18 -6.37 6.18
N ARG A 65 -44.51 -5.25 5.87
CA ARG A 65 -43.81 -5.08 4.58
C ARG A 65 -42.72 -6.13 4.38
N SER A 66 -41.93 -6.40 5.41
CA SER A 66 -40.91 -7.45 5.37
C SER A 66 -41.53 -8.84 5.15
N ILE A 67 -42.63 -9.16 5.84
CA ILE A 67 -43.37 -10.42 5.65
C ILE A 67 -43.85 -10.55 4.20
N SER A 68 -44.51 -9.54 3.65
CA SER A 68 -45.00 -9.56 2.26
C SER A 68 -43.86 -9.75 1.24
N HIS A 69 -42.71 -9.11 1.47
CA HIS A 69 -41.52 -9.31 0.63
C HIS A 69 -41.00 -10.76 0.72
N LEU A 70 -40.86 -11.30 1.93
CA LEU A 70 -40.42 -12.68 2.14
C LEU A 70 -41.39 -13.71 1.53
N GLN A 71 -42.71 -13.45 1.59
CA GLN A 71 -43.73 -14.29 0.94
C GLN A 71 -43.58 -14.30 -0.58
N LYS A 72 -43.36 -13.14 -1.20
CA LYS A 72 -43.14 -13.03 -2.66
C LYS A 72 -41.95 -13.86 -3.14
N HIS A 73 -40.90 -13.94 -2.33
CA HIS A 73 -39.71 -14.74 -2.62
C HIS A 73 -39.78 -16.17 -2.08
N GLN A 74 -40.93 -16.61 -1.57
CA GLN A 74 -41.14 -17.96 -1.00
C GLN A 74 -40.16 -18.27 0.14
N LEU A 75 -39.85 -17.29 0.97
CA LEU A 75 -38.95 -17.42 2.12
C LEU A 75 -39.69 -17.38 3.47
N TRP A 76 -40.92 -16.86 3.50
CA TRP A 76 -41.73 -16.78 4.72
C TRP A 76 -42.25 -18.16 5.14
N GLY A 77 -42.24 -18.43 6.45
CA GLY A 77 -42.77 -19.68 7.04
C GLY A 77 -41.90 -20.92 6.85
N LYS A 78 -40.67 -20.76 6.33
CA LYS A 78 -39.67 -21.84 6.28
C LYS A 78 -38.98 -21.98 7.64
N GLU A 79 -38.74 -23.21 8.08
CA GLU A 79 -37.97 -23.47 9.31
C GLU A 79 -36.52 -23.03 9.12
N ALA A 80 -36.04 -22.21 10.06
CA ALA A 80 -34.64 -21.85 10.17
C ALA A 80 -33.99 -22.72 11.25
N SER A 81 -32.83 -23.31 10.95
CA SER A 81 -32.03 -23.99 11.95
C SER A 81 -31.50 -22.98 12.97
N LEU A 82 -31.84 -23.20 14.25
CA LEU A 82 -31.32 -22.39 15.34
C LEU A 82 -29.92 -22.86 15.71
N LEU A 83 -29.03 -21.90 15.95
CA LEU A 83 -27.70 -22.12 16.50
C LEU A 83 -27.78 -22.08 18.04
N PRO A 84 -26.92 -22.82 18.75
CA PRO A 84 -26.85 -22.72 20.21
C PRO A 84 -26.42 -21.31 20.64
N ASP A 85 -26.95 -20.88 21.78
CA ASP A 85 -26.55 -19.59 22.37
C ASP A 85 -25.09 -19.63 22.83
N VAL A 86 -24.42 -18.48 22.68
CA VAL A 86 -23.02 -18.30 23.07
C VAL A 86 -22.95 -17.44 24.33
N GLU A 87 -22.22 -17.94 25.32
CA GLU A 87 -21.86 -17.18 26.51
C GLU A 87 -20.41 -16.75 26.43
N LEU A 88 -20.18 -15.44 26.20
CA LEU A 88 -18.85 -14.87 26.01
C LEU A 88 -18.76 -13.55 26.76
N LYS A 89 -17.79 -13.46 27.68
CA LYS A 89 -17.48 -12.21 28.37
C LYS A 89 -16.58 -11.33 27.50
N LEU A 90 -17.14 -10.24 26.99
CA LEU A 90 -16.42 -9.24 26.21
C LEU A 90 -15.56 -8.33 27.12
N PRO A 91 -14.43 -7.81 26.62
CA PRO A 91 -13.70 -6.75 27.31
C PRO A 91 -14.56 -5.51 27.54
N GLN A 92 -14.21 -4.72 28.56
CA GLN A 92 -14.92 -3.48 28.83
C GLN A 92 -14.81 -2.51 27.66
N MET A 93 -15.95 -2.05 27.15
CA MET A 93 -15.99 -1.02 26.10
C MET A 93 -15.67 0.36 26.68
N TYR A 94 -14.78 1.10 26.02
CA TYR A 94 -14.52 2.51 26.31
C TYR A 94 -15.73 3.43 26.15
N GLY A 95 -16.51 3.28 25.07
CA GLY A 95 -17.66 4.15 24.73
C GLY A 95 -19.01 3.56 25.13
N LYS A 96 -20.10 4.34 24.97
CA LYS A 96 -21.47 3.94 25.29
C LYS A 96 -22.07 2.94 24.31
N ASN A 97 -21.60 2.97 23.07
CA ASN A 97 -21.99 2.06 21.99
C ASN A 97 -20.75 1.69 21.15
N ILE A 98 -20.95 0.86 20.14
CA ILE A 98 -19.87 0.37 19.26
C ILE A 98 -19.17 1.53 18.53
N ASP A 99 -19.92 2.50 17.99
CA ASP A 99 -19.34 3.64 17.26
C ASP A 99 -18.43 4.49 18.16
N GLU A 100 -18.92 4.90 19.33
CA GLU A 100 -18.14 5.67 20.30
C GLU A 100 -16.92 4.89 20.81
N HIS A 101 -17.06 3.57 21.00
CA HIS A 101 -15.94 2.70 21.37
C HIS A 101 -14.82 2.75 20.33
N PHE A 102 -15.14 2.61 19.04
CA PHE A 102 -14.15 2.64 17.97
C PHE A 102 -13.58 4.04 17.72
N ARG A 103 -14.36 5.10 17.91
CA ARG A 103 -13.84 6.48 17.89
C ARG A 103 -12.77 6.69 18.95
N ILE A 104 -13.06 6.35 20.22
CA ILE A 104 -12.11 6.49 21.33
C ILE A 104 -10.85 5.65 21.09
N LEU A 105 -11.00 4.42 20.58
CA LEU A 105 -9.87 3.57 20.24
C LEU A 105 -8.97 4.22 19.18
N ALA A 106 -9.56 4.68 18.08
CA ALA A 106 -8.82 5.29 16.99
C ALA A 106 -8.12 6.58 17.41
N GLU A 107 -8.80 7.44 18.17
CA GLU A 107 -8.22 8.66 18.73
C GLU A 107 -7.01 8.34 19.61
N LYS A 108 -7.15 7.39 20.55
CA LYS A 108 -6.04 6.99 21.44
C LYS A 108 -4.84 6.44 20.67
N GLN A 109 -5.07 5.61 19.67
CA GLN A 109 -4.00 4.98 18.88
C GLN A 109 -3.30 5.98 17.96
N SER A 110 -4.06 6.91 17.38
CA SER A 110 -3.54 7.84 16.38
C SER A 110 -3.03 9.17 16.95
N LEU A 111 -3.38 9.51 18.20
CA LEU A 111 -3.02 10.80 18.83
C LEU A 111 -1.53 11.17 18.72
N PRO A 112 -0.55 10.30 19.03
CA PRO A 112 0.87 10.67 18.92
C PRO A 112 1.28 11.06 17.48
N TYR A 113 0.64 10.43 16.49
CA TYR A 113 0.88 10.71 15.08
C TYR A 113 0.15 11.97 14.62
N LEU A 114 -1.05 12.25 15.14
CA LEU A 114 -1.75 13.51 14.90
C LEU A 114 -0.96 14.69 15.47
N GLU A 115 -0.42 14.58 16.68
CA GLU A 115 0.45 15.61 17.26
C GLU A 115 1.73 15.83 16.43
N ALA A 116 2.28 14.77 15.84
CA ALA A 116 3.38 14.84 14.88
C ALA A 116 2.96 15.57 13.58
N VAL A 117 1.78 15.26 13.02
CA VAL A 117 1.22 15.97 11.86
C VAL A 117 1.03 17.45 12.18
N THR A 118 0.36 17.79 13.28
CA THR A 118 0.11 19.18 13.67
C THR A 118 1.42 19.97 13.81
N ARG A 119 2.44 19.38 14.43
CA ARG A 119 3.76 20.01 14.53
C ARG A 119 4.42 20.24 13.18
N LEU A 120 4.30 19.31 12.24
CA LEU A 120 4.83 19.49 10.89
C LEU A 120 4.09 20.60 10.14
N LEU A 121 2.76 20.63 10.22
CA LEU A 121 1.92 21.64 9.54
C LEU A 121 2.11 23.07 10.08
N GLN A 122 2.41 23.21 11.37
CA GLN A 122 2.59 24.51 12.02
C GLN A 122 4.05 25.02 11.99
N ALA A 123 5.00 24.20 11.53
CA ALA A 123 6.41 24.55 11.59
C ALA A 123 6.79 25.58 10.52
N GLU A 124 7.59 26.56 10.91
CA GLU A 124 8.38 27.36 9.98
C GLU A 124 9.62 26.53 9.58
N LEU A 125 9.59 26.00 8.36
CA LEU A 125 10.64 25.09 7.91
C LEU A 125 12.02 25.78 7.83
N PRO A 126 13.09 25.07 8.18
CA PRO A 126 14.45 25.58 8.03
C PRO A 126 14.79 25.85 6.56
N SER A 127 15.66 26.83 6.33
CA SER A 127 16.20 27.10 5.00
C SER A 127 16.94 25.88 4.45
N MET A 128 16.77 25.64 3.15
CA MET A 128 17.44 24.54 2.47
C MET A 128 18.96 24.78 2.44
N PRO A 129 19.79 23.78 2.75
CA PRO A 129 21.24 23.86 2.62
C PRO A 129 21.64 24.24 1.19
N GLN A 130 22.67 25.08 1.06
CA GLN A 130 23.23 25.45 -0.25
C GLN A 130 24.27 24.43 -0.74
N GLU A 131 24.90 23.72 0.19
CA GLU A 131 25.90 22.69 -0.08
C GLU A 131 25.60 21.46 0.78
N TRP A 132 25.61 20.30 0.15
CA TRP A 132 25.34 19.02 0.79
C TRP A 132 26.64 18.29 1.11
N SER A 133 26.71 17.67 2.28
CA SER A 133 27.88 16.95 2.78
C SER A 133 28.10 15.61 2.04
N TRP A 134 29.32 15.43 1.54
CA TRP A 134 29.80 14.18 0.94
C TRP A 134 30.34 13.22 2.01
N GLU A 135 29.46 12.72 2.88
CA GLU A 135 29.84 11.83 3.98
C GLU A 135 28.91 10.62 4.11
N VAL A 136 29.48 9.46 4.42
CA VAL A 136 28.71 8.23 4.67
C VAL A 136 27.80 8.38 5.88
N GLY A 137 26.53 8.01 5.71
CA GLY A 137 25.51 8.02 6.74
C GLY A 137 24.74 9.33 6.80
N TRP A 138 24.10 9.60 7.93
CA TRP A 138 23.28 10.79 8.10
C TRP A 138 24.10 12.02 8.47
N THR A 139 23.79 13.11 7.80
CA THR A 139 24.24 14.47 8.13
C THR A 139 23.02 15.34 8.41
N ARG A 140 23.03 16.05 9.54
CA ARG A 140 22.03 17.03 9.95
C ARG A 140 22.49 18.43 9.58
N TYR A 141 21.60 19.24 9.04
CA TYR A 141 21.80 20.66 8.77
C TYR A 141 20.83 21.49 9.62
N GLY A 142 21.38 22.27 10.53
CA GLY A 142 20.64 23.14 11.43
C GLY A 142 20.31 24.51 10.82
N PRO A 143 19.39 25.27 11.44
CA PRO A 143 18.94 26.57 10.94
C PRO A 143 20.06 27.63 10.90
N ASN A 144 21.10 27.47 11.73
CA ASN A 144 22.26 28.36 11.77
C ASN A 144 23.33 28.02 10.72
N GLY A 145 23.08 27.04 9.85
CA GLY A 145 24.08 26.50 8.91
C GLY A 145 25.05 25.50 9.55
N GLU A 146 24.79 25.07 10.78
CA GLU A 146 25.59 24.03 11.45
C GLU A 146 25.36 22.66 10.81
N THR A 147 26.44 21.96 10.48
CA THR A 147 26.41 20.61 9.92
C THR A 147 26.94 19.62 10.94
N GLN A 148 26.19 18.55 11.22
CA GLN A 148 26.58 17.52 12.20
C GLN A 148 26.27 16.11 11.69
N LYS A 149 27.26 15.22 11.79
CA LYS A 149 27.04 13.78 11.57
C LYS A 149 26.22 13.17 12.70
N VAL A 150 25.18 12.41 12.35
CA VAL A 150 24.29 11.75 13.30
C VAL A 150 24.05 10.29 12.90
N ASP A 151 23.59 9.47 13.85
CA ASP A 151 23.26 8.07 13.55
C ASP A 151 21.94 7.91 12.79
N PHE A 152 20.96 8.74 13.11
CA PHE A 152 19.63 8.82 12.50
C PHE A 152 18.95 10.14 12.95
N PRO A 153 17.91 10.64 12.24
CA PRO A 153 17.20 11.87 12.62
C PRO A 153 16.52 11.77 14.00
N ALA A 154 16.62 12.81 14.82
CA ALA A 154 16.13 12.76 16.20
C ALA A 154 14.62 13.03 16.33
N GLU A 155 14.05 13.73 15.36
CA GLU A 155 12.69 14.25 15.38
C GLU A 155 11.64 13.13 15.20
N SER A 156 10.46 13.38 15.77
CA SER A 156 9.34 12.44 15.71
C SER A 156 8.56 12.50 14.39
N VAL A 157 8.82 13.47 13.53
CA VAL A 157 8.16 13.62 12.23
C VAL A 157 9.15 14.05 11.17
N LEU A 158 9.11 13.39 10.02
CA LEU A 158 9.97 13.63 8.88
C LEU A 158 9.15 13.59 7.59
N VAL A 159 9.46 14.47 6.63
CA VAL A 159 9.19 14.23 5.21
C VAL A 159 10.44 13.59 4.62
N PHE A 160 10.29 12.51 3.87
CA PHE A 160 11.42 11.65 3.50
C PHE A 160 11.27 11.11 2.08
N ASP A 161 12.39 11.05 1.37
CA ASP A 161 12.50 10.52 0.02
C ASP A 161 13.85 9.83 -0.19
N VAL A 162 13.87 8.76 -0.98
CA VAL A 162 15.06 7.93 -1.26
C VAL A 162 15.26 7.76 -2.76
N GLU A 163 16.51 7.95 -3.19
CA GLU A 163 16.92 7.68 -4.56
C GLU A 163 17.85 6.46 -4.67
N VAL A 164 17.63 5.67 -5.72
CA VAL A 164 18.30 4.39 -6.00
C VAL A 164 18.89 4.43 -7.40
N CYS A 165 20.17 4.13 -7.54
CA CYS A 165 20.80 3.96 -8.84
C CYS A 165 20.44 2.57 -9.41
N MET A 166 19.45 2.53 -10.29
CA MET A 166 18.80 1.29 -10.75
C MET A 166 19.71 0.37 -11.56
N THR A 167 20.75 0.91 -12.19
CA THR A 167 21.75 0.15 -12.94
C THR A 167 22.73 -0.59 -12.04
N GLU A 168 22.91 -0.13 -10.79
CA GLU A 168 23.86 -0.64 -9.80
C GLU A 168 23.20 -1.58 -8.76
N GLY A 169 21.88 -1.76 -8.85
CA GLY A 169 21.12 -2.70 -8.04
C GLY A 169 19.94 -2.07 -7.29
N ARG A 170 19.61 -2.65 -6.13
CA ARG A 170 18.45 -2.26 -5.29
C ARG A 170 18.83 -1.57 -3.98
N CYS A 171 20.11 -1.21 -3.81
CA CYS A 171 20.56 -0.56 -2.58
C CYS A 171 20.27 0.94 -2.65
N PRO A 172 19.86 1.57 -1.54
CA PRO A 172 19.64 3.02 -1.52
C PRO A 172 20.96 3.74 -1.79
N THR A 173 20.91 4.79 -2.61
CA THR A 173 22.08 5.58 -2.99
C THR A 173 22.16 6.86 -2.17
N LEU A 174 21.05 7.61 -2.17
CA LEU A 174 20.88 8.88 -1.48
C LEU A 174 19.52 8.93 -0.79
N ALA A 175 19.41 9.71 0.27
CA ALA A 175 18.12 10.08 0.82
C ALA A 175 18.16 11.48 1.41
N VAL A 176 17.02 12.16 1.35
CA VAL A 176 16.83 13.47 1.99
C VAL A 176 15.67 13.37 2.95
N ALA A 177 15.81 14.02 4.11
CA ALA A 177 14.71 14.20 5.03
C ALA A 177 14.59 15.65 5.48
N LEU A 178 13.35 16.07 5.72
CA LEU A 178 13.01 17.36 6.28
C LEU A 178 12.21 17.13 7.56
N SER A 179 12.66 17.75 8.64
CA SER A 179 11.93 17.81 9.91
C SER A 179 11.44 19.24 10.16
N PRO A 180 10.60 19.47 11.18
CA PRO A 180 10.22 20.82 11.59
C PRO A 180 11.40 21.76 11.91
N THR A 181 12.58 21.21 12.24
CA THR A 181 13.70 21.99 12.77
C THR A 181 14.98 21.89 11.93
N ASN A 182 15.16 20.81 11.17
CA ASN A 182 16.42 20.50 10.49
C ASN A 182 16.19 19.82 9.13
N TRP A 183 17.13 20.03 8.20
CA TRP A 183 17.32 19.21 7.01
C TRP A 183 18.28 18.06 7.31
N TYR A 184 18.16 16.98 6.54
CA TYR A 184 19.01 15.81 6.65
C TYR A 184 19.36 15.27 5.27
N SER A 185 20.60 14.81 5.10
CA SER A 185 21.02 14.01 3.96
C SER A 185 21.62 12.69 4.43
N TRP A 186 21.39 11.63 3.66
CA TRP A 186 22.03 10.35 3.87
C TRP A 186 22.77 9.93 2.59
N CYS A 187 24.05 9.59 2.73
CA CYS A 187 24.82 9.01 1.63
C CYS A 187 25.16 7.55 1.94
N SER A 188 24.94 6.68 0.95
CA SER A 188 25.31 5.28 1.05
C SER A 188 26.83 5.09 1.08
N LYS A 189 27.28 3.98 1.68
CA LYS A 189 28.68 3.55 1.58
C LYS A 189 29.12 3.32 0.13
N ARG A 190 28.22 2.83 -0.71
CA ARG A 190 28.48 2.52 -2.12
C ARG A 190 28.75 3.77 -2.96
N LEU A 191 28.09 4.87 -2.61
CA LEU A 191 28.30 6.15 -3.27
C LEU A 191 29.67 6.73 -2.94
N ILE A 192 30.02 6.76 -1.64
CA ILE A 192 31.22 7.45 -1.15
C ILE A 192 32.48 6.59 -1.26
N GLU A 193 32.41 5.29 -0.96
CA GLU A 193 33.56 4.39 -1.01
C GLU A 193 33.75 3.80 -2.42
N GLU A 194 34.99 3.84 -2.91
CA GLU A 194 35.38 3.14 -4.13
C GLU A 194 35.85 1.72 -3.79
N ARG A 195 35.08 0.71 -4.22
CA ARG A 195 35.45 -0.70 -4.12
C ARG A 195 35.35 -1.36 -5.48
N TYR A 196 36.22 -2.34 -5.73
CA TYR A 196 36.25 -3.11 -6.98
C TYR A 196 34.97 -3.93 -7.22
N SER A 197 34.31 -4.39 -6.16
CA SER A 197 33.04 -5.12 -6.27
C SER A 197 32.15 -4.87 -5.05
N TRP A 198 30.84 -4.84 -5.32
CA TRP A 198 29.79 -4.81 -4.32
C TRP A 198 28.92 -6.05 -4.46
N SER A 199 28.36 -6.51 -3.34
CA SER A 199 27.36 -7.58 -3.38
C SER A 199 26.10 -7.07 -4.08
N ASN A 200 25.39 -7.92 -4.83
CA ASN A 200 24.05 -7.55 -5.33
C ASN A 200 22.95 -7.81 -4.29
N GLN A 201 23.28 -8.43 -3.16
CA GLN A 201 22.33 -8.75 -2.10
C GLN A 201 22.19 -7.58 -1.13
N LEU A 202 20.94 -7.17 -0.89
CA LEU A 202 20.57 -6.15 0.08
C LEU A 202 20.73 -6.70 1.51
N SER A 203 21.64 -6.12 2.28
CA SER A 203 21.82 -6.45 3.70
C SER A 203 21.29 -5.33 4.60
N LEU A 204 20.93 -5.66 5.85
CA LEU A 204 20.48 -4.65 6.83
C LEU A 204 21.50 -3.52 7.06
N ALA A 205 22.79 -3.77 6.82
CA ALA A 205 23.86 -2.79 6.97
C ALA A 205 23.91 -1.74 5.85
N GLU A 206 23.21 -2.00 4.74
CA GLU A 206 23.14 -1.13 3.56
C GLU A 206 21.85 -0.30 3.52
N LEU A 207 20.90 -0.61 4.41
CA LEU A 207 19.65 0.12 4.55
C LEU A 207 19.81 1.37 5.40
N ILE A 208 18.89 2.31 5.20
CA ILE A 208 18.88 3.61 5.86
C ILE A 208 18.34 3.44 7.29
N PRO A 209 19.12 3.76 8.33
CA PRO A 209 18.64 3.71 9.72
C PRO A 209 17.79 4.94 10.04
N LEU A 210 16.58 4.78 10.55
CA LEU A 210 15.77 5.91 11.05
C LEU A 210 15.60 5.94 12.57
N GLU A 211 15.94 4.85 13.25
CA GLU A 211 15.63 4.71 14.68
C GLU A 211 16.75 4.09 15.51
N THR A 212 17.69 3.39 14.88
CA THR A 212 18.75 2.65 15.58
C THR A 212 20.13 2.96 15.02
N PRO A 213 21.17 3.07 15.88
CA PRO A 213 22.54 3.31 15.45
C PRO A 213 23.08 2.27 14.46
N LEU A 214 24.19 2.62 13.80
CA LEU A 214 24.91 1.70 12.94
C LEU A 214 25.27 0.42 13.72
N ASN A 215 24.94 -0.75 13.17
CA ASN A 215 25.13 -2.09 13.79
C ASN A 215 24.25 -2.42 15.03
N SER A 216 23.24 -1.60 15.35
CA SER A 216 22.21 -1.97 16.31
C SER A 216 20.90 -2.33 15.61
N SER A 217 20.17 -3.27 16.21
CA SER A 217 18.77 -3.58 15.88
C SER A 217 17.83 -3.31 17.06
N ARG A 218 18.33 -2.64 18.11
CA ARG A 218 17.56 -2.28 19.30
C ARG A 218 17.42 -0.76 19.39
N PRO A 219 16.23 -0.27 19.81
CA PRO A 219 16.03 1.15 20.02
C PRO A 219 16.94 1.69 21.13
N PRO A 220 17.43 2.93 21.01
CA PRO A 220 18.11 3.61 22.10
C PRO A 220 17.23 3.63 23.36
N GLY A 221 17.78 3.22 24.50
CA GLY A 221 17.01 3.12 25.76
C GLY A 221 16.03 1.95 25.84
N GLY A 222 16.02 1.03 24.87
CA GLY A 222 15.23 -0.20 24.92
C GLY A 222 13.74 -0.04 24.64
N GLN A 223 13.28 1.16 24.25
CA GLN A 223 11.87 1.43 23.92
C GLN A 223 11.74 2.16 22.58
N TRP A 224 10.84 1.67 21.71
CA TRP A 224 10.49 2.33 20.46
C TRP A 224 9.68 3.59 20.72
N LYS A 225 10.01 4.66 19.99
CA LYS A 225 9.29 5.94 20.02
C LYS A 225 8.31 6.01 18.85
N GLU A 226 7.15 6.59 19.08
CA GLU A 226 6.18 6.92 18.04
C GLU A 226 6.80 7.98 17.10
N ARG A 227 6.84 7.64 15.81
CA ARG A 227 7.43 8.47 14.77
C ARG A 227 6.57 8.43 13.52
N LEU A 228 6.53 9.54 12.79
CA LEU A 228 5.77 9.68 11.57
C LEU A 228 6.71 10.01 10.41
N VAL A 229 6.59 9.27 9.32
CA VAL A 229 7.29 9.55 8.07
C VAL A 229 6.26 9.86 7.00
N VAL A 230 6.36 11.03 6.39
CA VAL A 230 5.53 11.46 5.27
C VAL A 230 6.35 11.32 3.99
N GLY A 231 5.78 10.72 2.95
CA GLY A 231 6.42 10.59 1.65
C GLY A 231 5.40 10.66 0.51
N HIS A 232 5.90 10.56 -0.71
CA HIS A 232 5.06 10.42 -1.90
C HIS A 232 5.36 9.08 -2.56
N ASN A 233 4.36 8.19 -2.63
CA ASN A 233 4.57 6.77 -2.91
C ASN A 233 5.51 6.10 -1.88
N VAL A 234 5.31 6.45 -0.60
CA VAL A 234 6.21 6.14 0.54
C VAL A 234 6.54 4.65 0.72
N SER A 235 5.78 3.74 0.12
CA SER A 235 6.07 2.30 0.17
C SER A 235 7.41 1.96 -0.49
N PHE A 236 7.81 2.72 -1.51
CA PHE A 236 9.13 2.57 -2.13
C PHE A 236 10.24 2.97 -1.15
N ASP A 237 10.13 4.15 -0.55
CA ASP A 237 11.09 4.66 0.44
C ASP A 237 11.16 3.75 1.67
N ARG A 238 9.99 3.29 2.14
CA ARG A 238 9.86 2.36 3.27
C ARG A 238 10.68 1.09 3.07
N SER A 239 10.76 0.59 1.85
CA SER A 239 11.54 -0.62 1.53
C SER A 239 13.06 -0.42 1.65
N HIS A 240 13.53 0.81 1.84
CA HIS A 240 14.94 1.12 2.03
C HIS A 240 15.30 1.46 3.49
N ILE A 241 14.34 1.36 4.41
CA ILE A 241 14.55 1.66 5.83
C ILE A 241 14.89 0.39 6.61
N LYS A 242 15.98 0.42 7.37
CA LYS A 242 16.55 -0.72 8.10
C LYS A 242 15.55 -1.35 9.07
N GLU A 243 14.89 -0.54 9.89
CA GLU A 243 14.02 -1.02 10.96
C GLU A 243 12.72 -1.67 10.46
N GLN A 244 12.36 -1.43 9.19
CA GLN A 244 11.16 -2.02 8.56
C GLN A 244 11.32 -3.51 8.22
N TYR A 245 12.53 -4.04 8.32
CA TYR A 245 12.83 -5.47 8.15
C TYR A 245 12.96 -6.22 9.48
N LEU A 246 12.76 -5.54 10.63
CA LEU A 246 12.77 -6.20 11.93
C LEU A 246 11.43 -6.91 12.19
N LEU A 247 11.49 -8.19 12.57
CA LEU A 247 10.30 -9.00 12.88
C LEU A 247 9.42 -8.38 13.97
N LYS A 248 10.06 -7.81 15.01
CA LYS A 248 9.38 -6.99 16.01
C LYS A 248 9.47 -5.54 15.54
N GLY A 249 8.41 -5.11 14.84
CA GLY A 249 8.34 -3.80 14.23
C GLY A 249 8.45 -2.66 15.22
N SER A 250 8.91 -1.52 14.71
CA SER A 250 8.97 -0.27 15.45
C SER A 250 7.59 0.41 15.54
N LYS A 251 7.57 1.58 16.18
CA LYS A 251 6.37 2.44 16.26
C LYS A 251 6.37 3.54 15.19
N VAL A 252 7.21 3.43 14.16
CA VAL A 252 7.10 4.32 12.99
C VAL A 252 5.80 4.01 12.25
N ARG A 253 5.13 5.06 11.77
CA ARG A 253 4.02 4.99 10.82
C ARG A 253 4.33 5.85 9.61
N PHE A 254 3.76 5.47 8.48
CA PHE A 254 3.98 6.14 7.20
C PHE A 254 2.69 6.78 6.73
N LEU A 255 2.78 8.02 6.24
CA LEU A 255 1.72 8.70 5.52
C LEU A 255 2.16 8.94 4.10
N ASP A 256 1.28 8.60 3.18
CA ASP A 256 1.55 8.68 1.75
C ASP A 256 0.68 9.76 1.11
N THR A 257 1.31 10.83 0.63
CA THR A 257 0.61 11.92 -0.08
C THR A 257 -0.02 11.44 -1.40
N MET A 258 0.49 10.36 -2.00
CA MET A 258 -0.15 9.74 -3.16
C MET A 258 -1.48 9.08 -2.76
N SER A 259 -1.50 8.33 -1.65
CA SER A 259 -2.73 7.73 -1.10
C SER A 259 -3.73 8.76 -0.61
N LEU A 260 -3.28 9.83 0.06
CA LEU A 260 -4.13 10.96 0.46
C LEU A 260 -4.79 11.61 -0.76
N HIS A 261 -4.02 11.89 -1.82
CA HIS A 261 -4.56 12.39 -3.08
C HIS A 261 -5.65 11.47 -3.63
N MET A 262 -5.42 10.15 -3.65
CA MET A 262 -6.40 9.19 -4.14
C MET A 262 -7.72 9.23 -3.35
N ALA A 263 -7.66 9.46 -2.03
CA ALA A 263 -8.85 9.59 -1.18
C ALA A 263 -9.61 10.91 -1.40
N ILE A 264 -8.91 12.00 -1.69
CA ILE A 264 -9.50 13.34 -1.84
C ILE A 264 -10.00 13.56 -3.28
N SER A 265 -9.10 13.42 -4.25
CA SER A 265 -9.29 13.81 -5.66
C SER A 265 -8.83 12.72 -6.65
N GLY A 266 -8.86 11.44 -6.25
CA GLY A 266 -8.45 10.34 -7.11
C GLY A 266 -9.35 10.13 -8.34
N LEU A 267 -8.76 9.56 -9.39
CA LEU A 267 -9.45 9.22 -10.64
C LEU A 267 -9.76 7.73 -10.72
N THR A 268 -10.95 7.39 -11.23
CA THR A 268 -11.23 6.03 -11.71
C THR A 268 -10.39 5.68 -12.93
N GLY A 269 -10.26 4.39 -13.25
CA GLY A 269 -9.46 3.93 -14.40
C GLY A 269 -9.87 4.59 -15.72
N PHE A 270 -11.18 4.73 -15.97
CA PHE A 270 -11.67 5.43 -17.16
C PHE A 270 -11.36 6.93 -17.12
N GLN A 271 -11.65 7.61 -16.01
CA GLN A 271 -11.35 9.05 -15.87
C GLN A 271 -9.86 9.35 -16.01
N ARG A 272 -8.96 8.45 -15.60
CA ARG A 272 -7.52 8.60 -15.81
C ARG A 272 -7.17 8.66 -17.30
N ILE A 273 -7.76 7.79 -18.12
CA ILE A 273 -7.59 7.79 -19.57
C ILE A 273 -8.08 9.11 -20.17
N LEU A 274 -9.27 9.56 -19.73
CA LEU A 274 -9.85 10.84 -20.15
C LEU A 274 -8.95 12.04 -19.82
N TRP A 275 -8.45 12.07 -18.58
CA TRP A 275 -7.58 13.14 -18.09
C TRP A 275 -6.28 13.20 -18.90
N MET A 276 -5.64 12.05 -19.13
CA MET A 276 -4.41 11.96 -19.92
C MET A 276 -4.64 12.38 -21.38
N ALA A 277 -5.78 12.01 -21.98
CA ALA A 277 -6.12 12.41 -23.34
C ALA A 277 -6.30 13.94 -23.47
N ASN A 278 -6.90 14.57 -22.44
CA ASN A 278 -7.13 16.01 -22.39
C ASN A 278 -5.81 16.78 -22.17
N LYS A 279 -5.04 16.46 -21.12
CA LYS A 279 -3.76 17.15 -20.80
C LYS A 279 -2.68 16.94 -21.86
N LEU A 280 -2.60 15.76 -22.48
CA LEU A 280 -1.57 15.45 -23.50
C LEU A 280 -2.01 15.81 -24.94
N GLY A 281 -3.20 16.41 -25.13
CA GLY A 281 -3.67 16.83 -26.45
C GLY A 281 -3.84 15.71 -27.47
N LYS A 282 -3.90 14.44 -27.04
CA LYS A 282 -4.02 13.28 -27.94
C LYS A 282 -5.47 13.19 -28.45
N LYS A 283 -5.73 13.76 -29.63
CA LYS A 283 -7.02 13.74 -30.35
C LYS A 283 -7.70 12.36 -30.40
N LYS A 284 -6.93 11.26 -30.38
CA LYS A 284 -7.45 9.88 -30.37
C LYS A 284 -8.25 9.53 -29.11
N GLY A 285 -7.76 9.89 -27.92
CA GLY A 285 -8.46 9.57 -26.67
C GLY A 285 -9.77 10.35 -26.54
N VAL A 286 -9.81 11.61 -26.97
CA VAL A 286 -11.06 12.39 -27.01
C VAL A 286 -12.09 11.79 -27.99
N GLN A 287 -11.64 11.15 -29.07
CA GLN A 287 -12.53 10.55 -30.08
C GLN A 287 -13.15 9.23 -29.59
N GLU A 288 -12.35 8.31 -29.03
CA GLU A 288 -12.83 7.05 -28.41
C GLU A 288 -13.84 7.33 -27.28
N VAL A 289 -13.68 8.48 -26.62
CA VAL A 289 -14.53 8.93 -25.51
C VAL A 289 -15.83 9.53 -26.00
N LYS A 290 -15.81 10.31 -27.09
CA LYS A 290 -17.04 10.74 -27.77
C LYS A 290 -17.88 9.55 -28.21
N GLU A 291 -17.25 8.45 -28.63
CA GLU A 291 -17.94 7.21 -28.96
C GLU A 291 -18.48 6.48 -27.73
N HIS A 292 -17.73 6.43 -26.63
CA HIS A 292 -18.18 5.82 -25.38
C HIS A 292 -19.35 6.58 -24.74
N ILE A 293 -19.27 7.93 -24.66
CA ILE A 293 -20.35 8.80 -24.16
C ILE A 293 -21.59 8.71 -25.05
N LYS A 294 -21.43 8.61 -26.39
CA LYS A 294 -22.54 8.35 -27.31
C LYS A 294 -23.20 6.98 -27.07
N LYS A 295 -22.44 5.96 -26.67
CA LYS A 295 -22.95 4.62 -26.35
C LYS A 295 -23.64 4.53 -24.99
N THR A 296 -23.25 5.37 -24.01
CA THR A 296 -23.79 5.35 -22.63
C THR A 296 -24.84 6.44 -22.34
N GLY A 297 -25.06 7.38 -23.25
CA GLY A 297 -25.97 8.51 -23.04
C GLY A 297 -27.45 8.16 -23.05
N GLN A 298 -28.01 7.76 -21.90
CA GLN A 298 -29.39 8.12 -21.58
C GLN A 298 -29.42 9.62 -21.24
N LYS A 299 -30.28 10.39 -21.92
CA LYS A 299 -30.55 11.80 -21.62
C LYS A 299 -30.92 11.93 -20.14
N ARG A 300 -30.09 12.60 -19.35
CA ARG A 300 -30.45 13.04 -17.99
C ARG A 300 -30.57 14.55 -18.01
N ASP A 301 -31.77 15.05 -17.78
CA ASP A 301 -32.03 16.47 -17.52
C ASP A 301 -31.50 16.79 -16.11
N GLY A 302 -30.32 17.42 -16.09
CA GLY A 302 -29.67 17.96 -14.90
C GLY A 302 -28.80 19.16 -15.31
N PRO A 303 -28.38 20.02 -14.35
CA PRO A 303 -27.61 21.21 -14.67
C PRO A 303 -26.34 20.81 -15.44
N MET A 304 -26.04 21.58 -16.48
CA MET A 304 -24.94 21.35 -17.43
C MET A 304 -23.59 21.63 -16.72
N ILE A 305 -23.18 20.76 -15.80
CA ILE A 305 -21.78 20.67 -15.39
C ILE A 305 -21.03 20.32 -16.68
N GLY A 306 -20.09 21.16 -17.09
CA GLY A 306 -19.31 20.90 -18.29
C GLY A 306 -18.74 19.50 -18.19
N SER A 307 -18.94 18.67 -19.21
CA SER A 307 -18.58 17.23 -19.21
C SER A 307 -17.12 16.93 -18.83
N TRP A 308 -16.30 17.97 -18.63
CA TRP A 308 -14.86 17.95 -18.39
C TRP A 308 -14.41 18.81 -17.19
N ASP A 309 -15.30 19.47 -16.46
CA ASP A 309 -14.91 20.37 -15.35
C ASP A 309 -14.16 19.63 -14.23
N TRP A 310 -14.48 18.34 -14.06
CA TRP A 310 -13.81 17.46 -13.11
C TRP A 310 -12.32 17.22 -13.43
N VAL A 311 -11.87 17.48 -14.67
CA VAL A 311 -10.45 17.34 -15.06
C VAL A 311 -9.56 18.37 -14.36
N ASN A 312 -10.10 19.54 -14.03
CA ASN A 312 -9.34 20.63 -13.43
C ASN A 312 -9.22 20.52 -11.91
N ILE A 313 -9.99 19.64 -11.27
CA ILE A 313 -10.00 19.44 -9.81
C ILE A 313 -9.36 18.10 -9.39
N SER A 314 -8.69 17.45 -10.33
CA SER A 314 -8.08 16.14 -10.15
C SER A 314 -6.83 15.99 -11.03
N SER A 315 -5.99 15.02 -10.71
CA SER A 315 -4.73 14.76 -11.39
C SER A 315 -4.43 13.26 -11.44
N ILE A 316 -3.37 12.90 -12.16
CA ILE A 316 -2.73 11.61 -11.96
C ILE A 316 -1.81 11.65 -10.74
N ASN A 317 -1.37 10.47 -10.33
CA ASN A 317 -0.83 10.23 -8.99
C ASN A 317 0.67 10.54 -8.83
N ASN A 318 1.38 11.07 -9.84
CA ASN A 318 2.80 11.38 -9.66
C ASN A 318 2.97 12.73 -8.96
N LEU A 319 4.09 12.91 -8.26
CA LEU A 319 4.33 14.09 -7.44
C LEU A 319 4.21 15.39 -8.23
N ALA A 320 4.70 15.44 -9.47
CA ALA A 320 4.63 16.64 -10.29
C ALA A 320 3.20 17.08 -10.61
N ASP A 321 2.33 16.15 -11.02
CA ASP A 321 0.93 16.46 -11.34
C ASP A 321 0.09 16.72 -10.07
N VAL A 322 0.40 16.05 -8.96
CA VAL A 322 -0.22 16.31 -7.66
C VAL A 322 0.20 17.68 -7.12
N HIS A 323 1.47 18.04 -7.22
CA HIS A 323 1.97 19.36 -6.84
C HIS A 323 1.35 20.47 -7.70
N ASP A 324 1.26 20.28 -9.01
CA ASP A 324 0.56 21.21 -9.93
C ASP A 324 -0.90 21.44 -9.52
N LEU A 325 -1.60 20.39 -9.07
CA LEU A 325 -3.00 20.46 -8.64
C LEU A 325 -3.20 21.24 -7.34
N TYR A 326 -2.44 20.92 -6.28
CA TYR A 326 -2.70 21.48 -4.94
C TYR A 326 -1.92 22.76 -4.66
N VAL A 327 -0.68 22.85 -5.13
CA VAL A 327 0.24 23.95 -4.82
C VAL A 327 0.41 24.88 -6.02
N GLY A 328 0.42 24.31 -7.24
CA GLY A 328 0.73 25.03 -8.47
C GLY A 328 2.20 25.45 -8.56
N GLY A 329 2.49 26.46 -9.39
CA GLY A 329 3.83 27.02 -9.54
C GLY A 329 4.67 26.37 -10.65
N PRO A 330 6.01 26.55 -10.62
CA PRO A 330 6.89 26.00 -11.65
C PRO A 330 6.89 24.47 -11.62
N PRO A 331 6.99 23.81 -12.78
CA PRO A 331 7.02 22.35 -12.86
C PRO A 331 8.27 21.80 -12.17
N LEU A 332 8.11 20.68 -11.46
CA LEU A 332 9.23 19.93 -10.91
C LEU A 332 10.12 19.42 -12.05
N GLN A 333 11.43 19.55 -11.89
CA GLN A 333 12.43 19.12 -12.88
C GLN A 333 12.47 17.60 -12.92
N LYS A 334 12.35 17.01 -14.11
CA LYS A 334 12.27 15.54 -14.28
C LYS A 334 13.59 14.93 -14.74
N GLU A 335 14.51 15.76 -15.19
CA GLU A 335 15.69 15.36 -15.94
C GLU A 335 16.77 14.75 -15.03
N ALA A 336 16.96 15.30 -13.83
CA ALA A 336 17.92 14.80 -12.85
C ALA A 336 17.63 13.33 -12.45
N ARG A 337 16.35 12.96 -12.36
CA ARG A 337 15.90 11.59 -12.07
C ARG A 337 16.43 10.55 -13.07
N GLU A 338 16.60 10.93 -14.34
CA GLU A 338 17.07 10.00 -15.37
C GLU A 338 18.48 9.48 -15.08
N ILE A 339 19.30 10.22 -14.33
CA ILE A 339 20.64 9.77 -13.91
C ILE A 339 20.53 8.56 -12.98
N PHE A 340 19.57 8.54 -12.04
CA PHE A 340 19.34 7.38 -11.18
C PHE A 340 18.78 6.18 -11.94
N ILE A 341 18.02 6.41 -13.02
CA ILE A 341 17.38 5.34 -13.80
C ILE A 341 18.34 4.72 -14.83
N LYS A 342 19.08 5.55 -15.57
CA LYS A 342 19.89 5.14 -16.73
C LYS A 342 21.39 5.35 -16.55
N GLY A 343 21.80 6.26 -15.67
CA GLY A 343 23.20 6.51 -15.36
C GLY A 343 23.81 5.42 -14.49
N ASN A 344 25.11 5.52 -14.23
CA ASN A 344 25.86 4.63 -13.33
C ASN A 344 26.30 5.37 -12.06
N MET A 345 26.94 4.67 -11.12
CA MET A 345 27.38 5.29 -9.85
C MET A 345 28.35 6.47 -10.06
N THR A 346 29.21 6.43 -11.07
CA THR A 346 30.14 7.53 -11.38
C THR A 346 29.40 8.79 -11.84
N ASP A 347 28.33 8.64 -12.62
CA ASP A 347 27.48 9.77 -13.02
C ASP A 347 26.82 10.42 -11.79
N VAL A 348 26.37 9.60 -10.83
CA VAL A 348 25.82 10.10 -9.56
C VAL A 348 26.88 10.85 -8.75
N ARG A 349 28.12 10.34 -8.68
CA ARG A 349 29.24 11.02 -8.00
C ARG A 349 29.55 12.38 -8.64
N ASN A 350 29.60 12.43 -9.97
CA ASN A 350 29.95 13.65 -10.71
C ASN A 350 28.89 14.75 -10.59
N ASN A 351 27.61 14.38 -10.42
CA ASN A 351 26.48 15.32 -10.34
C ASN A 351 25.88 15.41 -8.93
N PHE A 352 26.64 15.07 -7.88
CA PHE A 352 26.13 14.90 -6.53
C PHE A 352 25.33 16.10 -5.99
N GLN A 353 25.88 17.32 -6.08
CA GLN A 353 25.23 18.50 -5.51
C GLN A 353 23.90 18.80 -6.22
N GLU A 354 23.85 18.64 -7.54
CA GLU A 354 22.63 18.80 -8.33
C GLU A 354 21.58 17.73 -7.97
N LEU A 355 22.00 16.47 -7.85
CA LEU A 355 21.11 15.38 -7.49
C LEU A 355 20.58 15.50 -6.05
N MET A 356 21.40 15.93 -5.10
CA MET A 356 20.97 16.22 -3.74
C MET A 356 19.96 17.38 -3.70
N GLN A 357 20.21 18.43 -4.47
CA GLN A 357 19.28 19.55 -4.61
C GLN A 357 17.94 19.10 -5.20
N TYR A 358 17.96 18.23 -6.22
CA TYR A 358 16.77 17.61 -6.78
C TYR A 358 15.98 16.81 -5.71
N CYS A 359 16.64 15.92 -4.96
CA CYS A 359 16.00 15.15 -3.89
C CYS A 359 15.37 16.08 -2.82
N ALA A 360 16.07 17.15 -2.45
CA ALA A 360 15.60 18.12 -1.47
C ALA A 360 14.38 18.92 -1.97
N LEU A 361 14.33 19.24 -3.27
CA LEU A 361 13.17 19.88 -3.89
C LEU A 361 11.97 18.95 -3.92
N ASP A 362 12.15 17.66 -4.17
CA ASP A 362 11.06 16.65 -4.12
C ASP A 362 10.52 16.47 -2.70
N VAL A 363 11.39 16.44 -1.67
CA VAL A 363 10.98 16.46 -0.26
C VAL A 363 10.22 17.74 0.08
N GLN A 364 10.68 18.91 -0.38
CA GLN A 364 9.99 20.18 -0.17
C GLN A 364 8.62 20.20 -0.87
N ALA A 365 8.54 19.71 -2.10
CA ALA A 365 7.29 19.61 -2.85
C ALA A 365 6.30 18.68 -2.15
N THR A 366 6.77 17.53 -1.67
CA THR A 366 5.99 16.56 -0.89
C THR A 366 5.45 17.19 0.40
N HIS A 367 6.26 17.97 1.11
CA HIS A 367 5.79 18.72 2.29
C HIS A 367 4.66 19.67 1.93
N ARG A 368 4.83 20.51 0.88
CA ARG A 368 3.81 21.49 0.47
C ARG A 368 2.50 20.81 0.06
N VAL A 369 2.59 19.73 -0.71
CA VAL A 369 1.44 18.90 -1.07
C VAL A 369 0.76 18.35 0.19
N PHE A 370 1.53 17.83 1.13
CA PHE A 370 0.99 17.31 2.40
C PHE A 370 0.28 18.40 3.20
N THR A 371 0.82 19.62 3.25
CA THR A 371 0.22 20.76 3.94
C THR A 371 -1.18 21.08 3.42
N GLU A 372 -1.38 21.05 2.10
CA GLU A 372 -2.68 21.30 1.48
C GLU A 372 -3.62 20.10 1.60
N GLN A 373 -3.10 18.88 1.44
CA GLN A 373 -3.91 17.66 1.45
C GLN A 373 -4.44 17.28 2.83
N MET A 374 -3.64 17.47 3.88
CA MET A 374 -3.97 16.94 5.20
C MET A 374 -5.29 17.53 5.77
N PRO A 375 -5.54 18.85 5.72
CA PRO A 375 -6.83 19.42 6.12
C PRO A 375 -8.00 18.90 5.27
N LEU A 376 -7.82 18.83 3.94
CA LEU A 376 -8.85 18.33 3.01
C LEU A 376 -9.20 16.86 3.28
N PHE A 377 -8.19 16.04 3.60
CA PHE A 377 -8.39 14.65 3.98
C PHE A 377 -9.24 14.54 5.26
N MET A 378 -8.93 15.34 6.28
CA MET A 378 -9.69 15.33 7.54
C MET A 378 -11.13 15.82 7.36
N GLU A 379 -11.37 16.77 6.45
CA GLU A 379 -12.72 17.22 6.11
C GLU A 379 -13.51 16.13 5.36
N ARG A 380 -12.87 15.49 4.37
CA ARG A 380 -13.48 14.45 3.52
C ARG A 380 -13.71 13.15 4.27
N CYS A 381 -12.81 12.81 5.19
CA CYS A 381 -12.79 11.57 5.96
C CYS A 381 -12.76 11.87 7.48
N PRO A 382 -13.86 12.40 8.05
CA PRO A 382 -13.87 12.94 9.41
C PRO A 382 -13.85 11.86 10.50
N HIS A 383 -14.04 10.58 10.15
CA HIS A 383 -14.06 9.50 11.14
C HIS A 383 -12.62 9.12 11.54
N PRO A 384 -12.25 9.15 12.84
CA PRO A 384 -10.86 8.95 13.28
C PRO A 384 -10.31 7.56 12.94
N VAL A 385 -11.19 6.56 12.83
CA VAL A 385 -10.81 5.20 12.40
C VAL A 385 -10.21 5.21 10.99
N THR A 386 -10.62 6.12 10.10
CA THR A 386 -10.04 6.18 8.75
C THR A 386 -8.56 6.57 8.80
N PHE A 387 -8.21 7.57 9.61
CA PHE A 387 -6.82 7.96 9.81
C PHE A 387 -6.01 6.87 10.53
N ALA A 388 -6.53 6.34 11.64
CA ALA A 388 -5.86 5.27 12.38
C ALA A 388 -5.65 4.00 11.53
N GLY A 389 -6.67 3.61 10.76
CA GLY A 389 -6.61 2.47 9.86
C GLY A 389 -5.58 2.65 8.75
N MET A 390 -5.48 3.86 8.18
CA MET A 390 -4.45 4.18 7.18
C MET A 390 -3.04 4.02 7.74
N LEU A 391 -2.79 4.50 8.96
CA LEU A 391 -1.49 4.32 9.62
C LEU A 391 -1.13 2.84 9.79
N GLU A 392 -2.07 2.02 10.26
CA GLU A 392 -1.83 0.58 10.49
C GLU A 392 -1.68 -0.23 9.19
N MET A 393 -2.47 0.08 8.16
CA MET A 393 -2.34 -0.58 6.85
C MET A 393 -0.93 -0.38 6.25
N GLY A 394 -0.33 0.79 6.48
CA GLY A 394 1.02 1.12 6.04
C GLY A 394 2.14 0.32 6.71
N VAL A 395 1.86 -0.47 7.75
CA VAL A 395 2.87 -1.25 8.51
C VAL A 395 2.90 -2.73 8.10
N SER A 396 1.97 -3.16 7.23
CA SER A 396 1.90 -4.54 6.76
C SER A 396 3.25 -5.06 6.24
N TYR A 397 3.62 -6.27 6.63
CA TYR A 397 4.84 -6.95 6.17
C TYR A 397 4.53 -8.42 5.87
N LEU A 398 5.21 -8.98 4.87
CA LEU A 398 5.08 -10.38 4.50
C LEU A 398 6.36 -11.13 4.87
N PRO A 399 6.36 -11.95 5.94
CA PRO A 399 7.54 -12.73 6.30
C PRO A 399 7.77 -13.83 5.27
N VAL A 400 8.96 -13.82 4.65
CA VAL A 400 9.44 -14.88 3.77
C VAL A 400 10.59 -15.64 4.43
N ASN A 401 10.79 -16.90 4.03
CA ASN A 401 11.93 -17.70 4.47
C ASN A 401 12.84 -18.05 3.27
N GLN A 402 13.88 -18.83 3.53
CA GLN A 402 14.86 -19.23 2.50
C GLN A 402 14.24 -20.02 1.34
N ASN A 403 13.06 -20.63 1.53
CA ASN A 403 12.37 -21.35 0.46
C ASN A 403 11.78 -20.41 -0.60
N TRP A 404 11.65 -19.11 -0.31
CA TRP A 404 11.15 -18.15 -1.29
C TRP A 404 12.05 -18.06 -2.53
N GLY A 405 13.37 -18.15 -2.37
CA GLY A 405 14.30 -18.19 -3.49
C GLY A 405 14.06 -19.42 -4.37
N ARG A 406 13.94 -20.60 -3.75
CA ARG A 406 13.63 -21.85 -4.45
C ARG A 406 12.28 -21.79 -5.16
N TYR A 407 11.25 -21.27 -4.50
CA TYR A 407 9.93 -21.11 -5.09
C TYR A 407 9.97 -20.24 -6.36
N LEU A 408 10.74 -19.15 -6.35
CA LEU A 408 10.92 -18.30 -7.53
C LEU A 408 11.66 -19.02 -8.65
N GLU A 409 12.76 -19.71 -8.32
CA GLU A 409 13.55 -20.51 -9.29
C GLU A 409 12.68 -21.61 -9.92
N ASP A 410 12.04 -22.44 -9.10
CA ASP A 410 11.19 -23.55 -9.55
C ASP A 410 10.01 -23.03 -10.41
N SER A 411 9.39 -21.91 -10.01
CA SER A 411 8.28 -21.31 -10.79
C SER A 411 8.75 -20.78 -12.15
N GLN A 412 9.96 -20.19 -12.19
CA GLN A 412 10.55 -19.69 -13.41
C GLN A 412 10.93 -20.83 -14.37
N ASP A 413 11.50 -21.91 -13.83
CA ASP A 413 11.88 -23.10 -14.62
C ASP A 413 10.65 -23.74 -15.29
N VAL A 414 9.54 -23.90 -14.56
CA VAL A 414 8.28 -24.42 -15.11
C VAL A 414 7.71 -23.49 -16.17
N TYR A 415 7.75 -22.17 -15.97
CA TYR A 415 7.32 -21.20 -16.97
C TYR A 415 8.15 -21.33 -18.26
N ASP A 416 9.47 -21.42 -18.13
CA ASP A 416 10.38 -21.52 -19.27
C ASP A 416 10.25 -22.87 -20.00
N GLU A 417 9.94 -23.95 -19.29
CA GLU A 417 9.56 -25.23 -19.88
C GLU A 417 8.27 -25.11 -20.70
N LEU A 418 7.17 -24.62 -20.09
CA LEU A 418 5.89 -24.46 -20.79
C LEU A 418 5.99 -23.52 -22.00
N GLN A 419 6.77 -22.44 -21.91
CA GLN A 419 7.05 -21.56 -23.06
C GLN A 419 7.81 -22.28 -24.18
N ARG A 420 8.81 -23.11 -23.83
CA ARG A 420 9.55 -23.89 -24.83
C ARG A 420 8.67 -24.95 -25.49
N GLU A 421 7.86 -25.65 -24.71
CA GLU A 421 6.90 -26.64 -25.22
C GLU A 421 5.87 -26.02 -26.15
N MET A 422 5.22 -24.93 -25.72
CA MET A 422 4.25 -24.20 -26.53
C MET A 422 4.88 -23.73 -27.86
N LYS A 423 6.08 -23.14 -27.81
CA LYS A 423 6.80 -22.72 -29.02
C LYS A 423 7.09 -23.89 -29.94
N LYS A 424 7.55 -25.01 -29.39
CA LYS A 424 7.83 -26.24 -30.17
C LYS A 424 6.56 -26.77 -30.83
N SER A 425 5.44 -26.87 -30.09
CA SER A 425 4.16 -27.30 -30.64
C SER A 425 3.66 -26.38 -31.75
N LEU A 426 3.77 -25.05 -31.57
CA LEU A 426 3.41 -24.09 -32.61
C LEU A 426 4.31 -24.20 -33.85
N MET A 427 5.62 -24.41 -33.66
CA MET A 427 6.55 -24.64 -34.77
C MET A 427 6.19 -25.90 -35.54
N THR A 428 5.94 -27.02 -34.85
CA THR A 428 5.52 -28.28 -35.49
C THR A 428 4.20 -28.11 -36.24
N LEU A 429 3.19 -27.47 -35.64
CA LEU A 429 1.92 -27.21 -36.33
C LEU A 429 2.08 -26.29 -37.55
N ALA A 430 2.94 -25.28 -37.47
CA ALA A 430 3.25 -24.40 -38.59
C ALA A 430 3.97 -25.16 -39.71
N ASP A 431 4.94 -26.01 -39.38
CA ASP A 431 5.67 -26.86 -40.32
C ASP A 431 4.72 -27.85 -41.01
N ASP A 432 3.86 -28.53 -40.23
CA ASP A 432 2.85 -29.48 -40.75
C ASP A 432 1.86 -28.77 -41.68
N ALA A 433 1.36 -27.59 -41.31
CA ALA A 433 0.46 -26.79 -42.14
C ALA A 433 1.15 -26.32 -43.44
N CYS A 434 2.43 -25.94 -43.38
CA CYS A 434 3.20 -25.58 -44.57
C CYS A 434 3.42 -26.78 -45.51
N GLN A 435 3.64 -27.97 -44.96
CA GLN A 435 3.79 -29.20 -45.75
C GLN A 435 2.50 -29.61 -46.47
N LEU A 436 1.32 -29.32 -45.88
CA LEU A 436 0.02 -29.59 -46.49
C LEU A 436 -0.34 -28.63 -47.64
N LEU A 437 0.34 -27.49 -47.78
CA LEU A 437 0.10 -26.46 -48.80
C LEU A 437 0.80 -26.72 -50.15
N GLN A 438 1.14 -27.97 -50.46
CA GLN A 438 1.96 -28.35 -51.63
C GLN A 438 1.39 -28.02 -53.03
N ASP A 439 0.20 -27.42 -53.17
CA ASP A 439 -0.43 -27.21 -54.48
C ASP A 439 -0.71 -25.76 -54.94
N SER A 440 -0.29 -24.70 -54.23
CA SER A 440 -0.12 -23.38 -54.89
C SER A 440 0.56 -22.31 -54.03
N ARG A 441 1.67 -21.76 -54.57
CA ARG A 441 2.44 -20.59 -54.09
C ARG A 441 3.26 -20.78 -52.81
N SER A 442 4.29 -21.62 -52.88
CA SER A 442 5.24 -21.88 -51.80
C SER A 442 6.27 -20.77 -51.51
N GLU A 443 6.17 -19.58 -52.10
CA GLU A 443 7.19 -18.51 -51.90
C GLU A 443 6.96 -17.61 -50.67
N MET A 444 5.76 -17.58 -50.09
CA MET A 444 5.42 -16.53 -49.10
C MET A 444 5.69 -16.91 -47.63
N PHE A 445 5.71 -18.20 -47.28
CA PHE A 445 5.86 -18.67 -45.89
C PHE A 445 7.31 -18.97 -45.45
N CYS A 446 8.24 -19.20 -46.39
CA CYS A 446 9.62 -19.60 -46.06
C CYS A 446 10.50 -18.49 -45.46
N SER A 447 9.99 -17.27 -45.27
CA SER A 447 10.80 -16.14 -44.77
C SER A 447 11.04 -16.16 -43.24
N GLY A 448 10.36 -17.03 -42.49
CA GLY A 448 10.46 -17.12 -41.02
C GLY A 448 11.52 -18.10 -40.47
N PHE A 449 12.11 -18.97 -41.30
CA PHE A 449 12.94 -20.11 -40.85
C PHE A 449 14.37 -20.09 -41.41
N SER A 450 14.96 -18.91 -41.62
CA SER A 450 16.39 -18.83 -41.95
C SER A 450 17.24 -18.68 -40.69
N HIS A 451 18.13 -19.64 -40.47
CA HIS A 451 19.13 -19.69 -39.38
C HIS A 451 20.23 -18.59 -39.48
N LYS A 452 19.96 -17.47 -40.16
CA LYS A 452 20.90 -16.35 -40.34
C LYS A 452 20.25 -15.02 -39.94
N GLY A 453 20.44 -14.62 -38.68
CA GLY A 453 20.34 -13.22 -38.21
C GLY A 453 18.99 -12.78 -37.62
N PRO A 454 18.97 -11.75 -36.73
CA PRO A 454 17.84 -11.47 -35.86
C PRO A 454 16.83 -10.53 -36.53
N ARG A 455 15.75 -11.09 -37.10
CA ARG A 455 14.54 -10.32 -37.41
C ARG A 455 13.30 -11.18 -37.17
N LEU A 456 12.88 -11.25 -35.91
CA LEU A 456 11.54 -11.71 -35.51
C LEU A 456 10.73 -10.48 -35.09
N HIS A 457 10.13 -9.81 -36.07
CA HIS A 457 9.03 -8.88 -35.84
C HIS A 457 8.10 -8.91 -37.05
N LEU A 458 6.80 -8.99 -36.76
CA LEU A 458 5.66 -9.24 -37.65
C LEU A 458 5.48 -10.71 -37.99
N TRP A 459 4.37 -11.29 -37.55
CA TRP A 459 3.39 -12.06 -38.34
C TRP A 459 2.33 -12.59 -37.34
N PHE A 460 1.43 -11.69 -36.94
CA PHE A 460 0.19 -12.01 -36.21
C PHE A 460 -0.96 -11.25 -36.90
N VAL A 461 -1.15 -11.52 -38.19
CA VAL A 461 -2.34 -11.08 -38.92
C VAL A 461 -2.69 -12.20 -39.88
N CYS A 462 -3.57 -13.10 -39.42
CA CYS A 462 -4.48 -13.97 -40.16
C CYS A 462 -4.81 -15.18 -39.30
N LEU A 463 -5.59 -14.96 -38.25
CA LEU A 463 -6.56 -15.91 -37.70
C LEU A 463 -7.81 -15.12 -37.34
#